data_AF-A0A1F6H651-F1
#
_entry.id   AF-A0A1F6H651-F1
#
_cell.length_a   1.000
_cell.length_b   1.000
_cell.length_c   1.000
_cell.angle_alpha   90.00
_cell.angle_beta   90.00
_cell.angle_gamma   90.00
#
_symmetry.space_group_name_H-M   'P 1'
#
loop_
_entity.id
_entity.type
_entity.pdbx_description
1 polymer ?
#
loop_
_entity_poly.entity_id
_entity_poly.type
_entity_poly.pdbx_seq_one_letter_code
_entity_poly.pdbx_strand_id
1 'polypeptide(L)'
;MVNKRTKIVFAITSLLVITAALVIVTFFMNQNSNQELESGYWILNISTTPPGAGTVTPNGTIYVPLNQLGINVTAAPKGGNGFHFWILDGEELADRSSTIFVPKQALNSTHTLQANFILGHQIAPSFPSSSISH
;
A
#
# COMPACT_ATOMS: atom_id res chain seq x y z
N MET A 1 -36.84 -59.15 -19.96
CA MET A 1 -35.41 -59.25 -20.31
C MET A 1 -34.96 -57.98 -21.03
N VAL A 2 -34.05 -57.20 -20.45
CA VAL A 2 -33.50 -55.99 -21.11
C VAL A 2 -32.54 -56.45 -22.22
N ASN A 3 -32.76 -56.00 -23.45
CA ASN A 3 -31.96 -56.42 -24.61
C ASN A 3 -30.52 -55.87 -24.52
N LYS A 4 -29.58 -56.54 -25.20
CA LYS A 4 -28.14 -56.21 -25.18
C LYS A 4 -27.86 -54.77 -25.65
N ARG A 5 -28.61 -54.25 -26.62
CA ARG A 5 -28.47 -52.86 -27.12
C ARG A 5 -28.90 -51.83 -26.08
N THR A 6 -29.99 -52.09 -25.37
CA THR A 6 -30.51 -51.24 -24.29
C THR A 6 -29.53 -51.18 -23.11
N LYS A 7 -28.89 -52.30 -22.74
CA LYS A 7 -27.83 -52.30 -21.71
C LYS A 7 -26.60 -51.47 -22.13
N ILE A 8 -26.21 -51.53 -23.41
CA ILE A 8 -25.10 -50.73 -23.95
C ILE A 8 -25.45 -49.25 -23.95
N VAL A 9 -26.67 -48.87 -24.37
CA VAL A 9 -27.13 -47.47 -24.36
C VAL A 9 -27.14 -46.90 -22.93
N PHE A 10 -27.68 -47.64 -21.96
CA PHE A 10 -27.65 -47.22 -20.55
C PHE A 10 -26.23 -47.10 -19.98
N ALA A 11 -25.32 -47.99 -20.37
CA ALA A 11 -23.92 -47.93 -19.94
C ALA A 11 -23.20 -46.70 -20.52
N ILE A 12 -23.43 -46.39 -21.81
CA ILE A 12 -22.81 -45.24 -22.48
C ILE A 12 -23.35 -43.92 -21.92
N THR A 13 -24.66 -43.80 -21.73
CA THR A 13 -25.25 -42.58 -21.17
C THR A 13 -24.83 -42.37 -19.72
N SER A 14 -24.76 -43.43 -18.91
CA SER A 14 -24.25 -43.35 -17.55
C SER A 14 -22.77 -42.95 -17.50
N LEU A 15 -21.92 -43.51 -18.38
CA LEU A 15 -20.51 -43.15 -18.48
C LEU A 15 -20.31 -41.69 -18.90
N LEU A 16 -21.14 -41.18 -19.81
CA LEU A 16 -21.10 -39.78 -20.25
C LEU A 16 -21.51 -38.81 -19.11
N VAL A 17 -22.51 -39.15 -18.31
CA VAL A 17 -22.94 -38.33 -17.16
C VAL A 17 -21.88 -38.30 -16.06
N ILE A 18 -21.25 -39.46 -15.77
CA ILE A 18 -20.19 -39.55 -14.76
C ILE A 18 -18.96 -38.73 -15.18
N THR A 19 -18.55 -38.83 -16.45
CA THR A 19 -17.42 -38.05 -16.97
C THR A 19 -17.70 -36.56 -16.95
N ALA A 20 -18.90 -36.11 -17.34
CA ALA A 20 -19.30 -34.71 -17.23
C ALA A 20 -19.27 -34.20 -15.78
N ALA A 21 -19.83 -34.97 -14.82
CA ALA A 21 -19.82 -34.61 -13.41
C ALA A 21 -18.38 -34.53 -12.84
N LEU A 22 -17.50 -35.46 -13.22
CA LEU A 22 -16.10 -35.47 -12.79
C LEU A 22 -15.33 -34.25 -13.31
N VAL A 23 -15.54 -33.88 -14.58
CA VAL A 23 -14.94 -32.67 -15.19
C VAL A 23 -15.42 -31.40 -14.49
N ILE A 24 -16.71 -31.30 -14.21
CA ILE A 24 -17.30 -30.16 -13.50
C ILE A 24 -16.69 -30.00 -12.10
N VAL A 25 -16.61 -31.09 -11.32
CA VAL A 25 -15.99 -31.07 -9.98
C VAL A 25 -14.52 -30.67 -10.07
N THR A 26 -13.78 -31.22 -11.02
CA THR A 26 -12.35 -30.92 -11.19
C THR A 26 -12.13 -29.46 -11.58
N PHE A 27 -12.98 -28.92 -12.46
CA PHE A 27 -12.97 -27.50 -12.84
C PHE A 27 -13.27 -26.60 -11.63
N PHE A 28 -14.33 -26.89 -10.86
CA PHE A 28 -14.67 -26.12 -9.66
C PHE A 28 -13.57 -26.17 -8.59
N MET A 29 -12.99 -27.35 -8.35
CA MET A 29 -11.88 -27.51 -7.41
C MET A 29 -10.63 -26.75 -7.88
N ASN A 30 -10.35 -26.75 -9.19
CA ASN A 30 -9.23 -25.99 -9.77
C ASN A 30 -9.41 -24.48 -9.65
N GLN A 31 -10.64 -23.94 -9.80
CA GLN A 31 -10.87 -22.50 -9.61
C GLN A 31 -10.69 -22.05 -8.16
N ASN A 32 -10.98 -22.92 -7.19
CA ASN A 32 -10.85 -22.60 -5.76
C ASN A 32 -9.41 -22.73 -5.22
N SER A 33 -8.53 -23.37 -5.99
CA SER A 33 -7.12 -23.61 -5.62
C SER A 33 -6.19 -22.45 -5.99
N ASN A 34 -6.63 -21.55 -6.88
CA ASN A 34 -5.81 -20.48 -7.45
C ASN A 34 -6.05 -19.10 -6.80
N GLN A 35 -6.76 -19.03 -5.67
CA GLN A 35 -6.75 -17.84 -4.80
C GLN A 35 -5.53 -17.89 -3.87
N GLU A 36 -4.36 -18.17 -4.42
CA GLU A 36 -3.10 -17.94 -3.74
C GLU A 36 -2.96 -16.43 -3.65
N LEU A 37 -3.09 -15.87 -2.44
CA LEU A 37 -2.80 -14.46 -2.22
C LEU A 37 -1.34 -14.28 -2.65
N GLU A 38 -1.10 -13.74 -3.85
CA GLU A 38 0.24 -13.37 -4.25
C GLU A 38 0.81 -12.51 -3.12
N SER A 39 1.80 -13.07 -2.42
CA SER A 39 2.42 -12.43 -1.27
C SER A 39 3.34 -11.31 -1.76
N GLY A 40 2.74 -10.29 -2.36
CA GLY A 40 3.41 -9.09 -2.81
C GLY A 40 3.47 -8.04 -1.71
N TYR A 41 4.45 -7.17 -1.86
CA TYR A 41 4.65 -5.99 -1.03
C TYR A 41 4.86 -4.78 -1.94
N TRP A 42 4.46 -3.61 -1.49
CA TRP A 42 4.97 -2.35 -2.04
C TRP A 42 6.10 -1.82 -1.15
N ILE A 43 6.96 -1.01 -1.74
CA ILE A 43 8.15 -0.47 -1.09
C ILE A 43 7.96 1.03 -0.86
N LEU A 44 8.16 1.49 0.37
CA LEU A 44 8.13 2.91 0.70
C LEU A 44 9.43 3.32 1.37
N ASN A 45 10.14 4.25 0.76
CA ASN A 45 11.36 4.83 1.28
C ASN A 45 11.04 6.13 2.03
N ILE A 46 11.27 6.14 3.33
CA ILE A 46 10.92 7.25 4.22
C ILE A 46 12.19 7.96 4.70
N SER A 47 12.25 9.28 4.50
CA SER A 47 13.38 10.11 4.92
C SER A 47 12.94 11.44 5.54
N THR A 48 13.91 12.17 6.10
CA THR A 48 13.73 13.52 6.65
C THR A 48 14.57 14.53 5.90
N THR A 49 14.03 15.73 5.74
CA THR A 49 14.71 16.84 5.11
C THR A 49 14.49 18.11 5.95
N PRO A 50 15.55 18.79 6.41
CA PRO A 50 16.96 18.38 6.38
C PRO A 50 17.24 17.11 7.23
N PRO A 51 18.29 16.33 6.92
CA PRO A 51 18.68 15.19 7.73
C PRO A 51 18.94 15.58 9.18
N GLY A 52 18.35 14.84 10.13
CA GLY A 52 18.50 15.10 11.57
C GLY A 52 17.67 16.24 12.13
N ALA A 53 16.85 16.92 11.32
CA ALA A 53 15.93 17.96 11.78
C ALA A 53 14.73 17.40 12.59
N GLY A 54 14.46 16.10 12.47
CA GLY A 54 13.43 15.37 13.19
C GLY A 54 13.57 13.87 12.98
N THR A 55 12.60 13.12 13.49
CA THR A 55 12.45 11.67 13.30
C THR A 55 11.14 11.38 12.57
N VAL A 56 11.09 10.22 11.92
CA VAL A 56 9.87 9.68 11.34
C VAL A 56 9.71 8.23 11.79
N THR A 57 8.48 7.81 12.05
CA THR A 57 8.13 6.44 12.45
C THR A 57 6.98 5.95 11.58
N PRO A 58 7.14 4.85 10.83
CA PRO A 58 8.40 4.13 10.60
C PRO A 58 9.40 4.93 9.74
N ASN A 59 10.69 4.56 9.74
CA ASN A 59 11.72 5.20 8.90
C ASN A 59 12.45 4.21 7.99
N GLY A 60 13.14 4.73 6.98
CA GLY A 60 13.91 3.91 6.03
C GLY A 60 12.99 3.22 5.02
N THR A 61 13.45 2.08 4.51
CA THR A 61 12.71 1.28 3.53
C THR A 61 11.75 0.34 4.22
N ILE A 62 10.46 0.52 3.94
CA ILE A 62 9.38 -0.29 4.51
C ILE A 62 8.74 -1.14 3.41
N TYR A 63 8.57 -2.43 3.71
CA TYR A 63 7.83 -3.38 2.87
C TYR A 63 6.44 -3.54 3.45
N VAL A 64 5.45 -3.02 2.76
CA VAL A 64 4.08 -3.09 3.24
C VAL A 64 3.29 -4.13 2.45
N PRO A 65 2.72 -5.14 3.12
CA PRO A 65 1.96 -6.20 2.46
C PRO A 65 0.81 -5.66 1.61
N LEU A 66 0.56 -6.27 0.45
CA LEU A 66 -0.60 -5.93 -0.39
C LEU A 66 -1.95 -6.19 0.28
N ASN A 67 -2.02 -7.00 1.34
CA ASN A 67 -3.25 -7.22 2.10
C ASN A 67 -3.56 -6.10 3.12
N GLN A 68 -2.64 -5.15 3.34
CA GLN A 68 -2.87 -3.98 4.18
C GLN A 68 -3.47 -2.81 3.38
N LEU A 69 -4.35 -2.03 4.02
CA LEU A 69 -5.00 -0.87 3.39
C LEU A 69 -4.07 0.34 3.22
N GLY A 70 -2.95 0.36 3.92
CA GLY A 70 -2.01 1.48 3.98
C GLY A 70 -1.19 1.44 5.27
N ILE A 71 -0.42 2.49 5.52
CA ILE A 71 0.41 2.64 6.71
C ILE A 71 0.27 4.02 7.34
N ASN A 72 0.30 4.08 8.67
CA ASN A 72 0.41 5.35 9.39
C ASN A 72 1.89 5.74 9.50
N VAL A 73 2.18 6.99 9.18
CA VAL A 73 3.53 7.57 9.28
C VAL A 73 3.45 8.84 10.12
N THR A 74 4.32 8.94 11.12
CA THR A 74 4.37 10.08 12.04
C THR A 74 5.74 10.74 12.00
N ALA A 75 5.78 12.05 11.79
CA ALA A 75 6.95 12.89 11.92
C ALA A 75 6.97 13.58 13.29
N ALA A 76 8.14 13.63 13.93
CA ALA A 76 8.37 14.36 15.16
C ALA A 76 9.59 15.29 14.99
N PRO A 77 9.42 16.62 15.11
CA PRO A 77 10.53 17.55 15.00
C PRO A 77 11.50 17.39 16.18
N LYS A 78 12.80 17.59 15.92
CA LYS A 78 13.81 17.75 16.97
C LYS A 78 13.57 19.10 17.66
N GLY A 79 13.89 19.18 18.96
CA GLY A 79 13.68 20.40 19.77
C GLY A 79 14.15 21.68 19.06
N GLY A 80 13.26 22.67 19.02
CA GLY A 80 13.46 23.94 18.32
C GLY A 80 12.98 23.96 16.87
N ASN A 81 12.84 22.80 16.20
CA ASN A 81 12.35 22.74 14.82
C ASN A 81 10.83 22.57 14.76
N GLY A 82 10.25 22.78 13.58
CA GLY A 82 8.84 22.54 13.28
C GLY A 82 8.67 21.55 12.14
N PHE A 83 7.67 20.67 12.25
CA PHE A 83 7.18 19.94 11.08
C PHE A 83 6.51 20.93 10.11
N HIS A 84 6.74 20.78 8.81
CA HIS A 84 6.20 21.69 7.80
C HIS A 84 5.17 21.01 6.89
N PHE A 85 5.60 19.98 6.14
CA PHE A 85 4.74 19.21 5.25
C PHE A 85 5.39 17.89 4.84
N TRP A 86 4.60 17.05 4.19
CA TRP A 86 5.06 15.81 3.56
C TRP A 86 5.27 16.01 2.06
N ILE A 87 6.27 15.34 1.50
CA ILE A 87 6.46 15.18 0.05
C ILE A 87 6.30 13.70 -0.28
N LEU A 88 5.39 13.36 -1.18
CA LEU A 88 5.25 12.02 -1.77
C LEU A 88 5.69 12.07 -3.24
N ASP A 89 6.72 11.32 -3.60
CA ASP A 89 7.26 11.23 -4.96
C ASP A 89 7.61 12.58 -5.61
N GLY A 90 8.06 13.53 -4.79
CA GLY A 90 8.42 14.88 -5.22
C GLY A 90 7.26 15.89 -5.20
N GLU A 91 6.04 15.44 -4.93
CA GLU A 91 4.87 16.31 -4.79
C GLU A 91 4.50 16.56 -3.33
N GLU A 92 4.23 17.83 -3.00
CA GLU A 92 3.81 18.22 -1.66
C GLU A 92 2.38 17.78 -1.38
N LEU A 93 2.19 17.06 -0.26
CA LEU A 93 0.85 16.65 0.16
C LEU A 93 0.08 17.85 0.72
N ALA A 94 -1.22 17.89 0.42
CA ALA A 94 -2.11 18.90 0.95
C ALA A 94 -2.28 18.79 2.47
N ASP A 95 -2.22 17.57 3.02
CA ASP A 95 -2.34 17.30 4.45
C ASP A 95 -1.13 17.86 5.22
N ARG A 96 -1.42 18.71 6.22
CA ARG A 96 -0.43 19.38 7.08
C ARG A 96 -0.26 18.72 8.44
N SER A 97 -0.94 17.60 8.67
CA SER A 97 -0.76 16.80 9.87
C SER A 97 0.64 16.18 9.90
N SER A 98 1.29 16.21 11.06
CA SER A 98 2.54 15.49 11.28
C SER A 98 2.34 13.97 11.31
N THR A 99 1.09 13.50 11.35
CA THR A 99 0.73 12.08 11.19
C THR A 99 -0.21 11.92 10.01
N ILE A 100 0.18 11.11 9.04
CA ILE A 100 -0.62 10.81 7.84
C ILE A 100 -0.83 9.31 7.67
N PHE A 101 -1.91 8.96 6.99
CA PHE A 101 -2.16 7.60 6.50
C PHE A 101 -1.85 7.55 5.00
N VAL A 102 -0.90 6.73 4.60
CA VAL A 102 -0.56 6.54 3.18
C VAL A 102 -1.34 5.32 2.66
N PRO A 103 -2.39 5.51 1.83
CA PRO A 103 -3.24 4.42 1.38
C PRO A 103 -2.53 3.56 0.33
N LYS A 104 -2.81 2.25 0.33
CA LYS A 104 -2.32 1.28 -0.67
C LYS A 104 -2.55 1.74 -2.12
N GLN A 105 -3.65 2.42 -2.39
CA GLN A 105 -4.00 2.86 -3.76
C GLN A 105 -3.02 3.90 -4.31
N ALA A 106 -2.32 4.63 -3.44
CA ALA A 106 -1.24 5.55 -3.82
C ALA A 106 0.10 4.82 -4.05
N LEU A 107 0.14 3.50 -3.86
CA LEU A 107 1.35 2.70 -3.74
C LEU A 107 1.29 1.48 -4.66
N ASN A 108 1.45 1.71 -5.96
CA ASN A 108 1.47 0.66 -6.98
C ASN A 108 2.89 0.23 -7.37
N SER A 109 3.93 0.88 -6.81
CA SER A 109 5.34 0.63 -7.09
C SER A 109 6.24 0.97 -5.88
N THR A 110 7.50 1.35 -6.11
CA THR A 110 8.39 1.89 -5.06
C THR A 110 8.16 3.40 -4.96
N HIS A 111 7.81 3.88 -3.77
CA HIS A 111 7.52 5.28 -3.53
C HIS A 111 8.48 5.90 -2.52
N THR A 112 8.57 7.22 -2.54
CA THR A 112 9.42 8.00 -1.64
C THR A 112 8.56 8.98 -0.84
N LEU A 113 8.67 8.94 0.49
CA LEU A 113 7.99 9.87 1.40
C LEU A 113 9.04 10.64 2.19
N GLN A 114 8.94 11.97 2.17
CA GLN A 114 9.85 12.83 2.90
C GLN A 114 9.09 13.70 3.89
N ALA A 115 9.53 13.70 5.15
CA ALA A 115 9.09 14.70 6.13
C ALA A 115 9.97 15.95 6.00
N ASN A 116 9.36 17.07 5.61
CA ASN A 116 10.04 18.36 5.58
C ASN A 116 9.88 19.09 6.92
N PHE A 117 11.00 19.56 7.45
CA PHE A 117 11.08 20.32 8.69
C PHE A 117 11.64 21.73 8.45
N ILE A 118 11.09 22.71 9.17
CA ILE A 118 11.67 24.05 9.28
C ILE A 118 12.59 24.07 10.50
N LEU A 119 13.81 24.56 10.33
CA LEU A 119 14.77 24.68 11.43
C LEU A 119 14.39 25.87 12.33
N GLY A 120 14.55 25.72 13.64
CA GLY A 120 14.08 26.72 14.62
C GLY A 120 14.56 28.15 14.43
N HIS A 121 15.76 28.33 13.88
CA HIS A 121 16.34 29.64 13.57
C HIS A 121 15.74 30.29 12.30
N GLN A 122 14.97 29.53 11.52
CA GLN A 122 14.22 30.00 10.34
C GLN A 122 12.73 30.20 10.66
N ILE A 123 12.28 29.79 11.85
CA ILE A 123 10.96 30.16 12.41
C ILE A 123 11.07 31.59 12.94
N ALA A 124 11.30 32.57 12.06
CA ALA A 124 11.41 33.95 12.50
C ALA A 124 10.05 34.46 13.02
N PRO A 125 9.99 35.16 14.17
CA PRO A 125 8.91 36.11 14.40
C PRO A 125 9.04 37.21 13.33
N SER A 126 7.97 37.48 12.60
CA SER A 126 7.91 38.64 11.72
C SER A 126 8.24 39.93 12.50
N PHE A 127 9.10 40.77 11.91
CA PHE A 127 9.52 42.15 12.26
C PHE A 127 10.73 42.31 13.18
N PRO A 128 11.71 43.13 12.75
CA PRO A 128 11.57 44.58 12.93
C PRO A 128 11.53 45.34 11.61
N SER A 129 10.52 46.22 11.44
CA SER A 129 10.57 47.23 10.39
C SER A 129 11.70 48.21 10.71
N SER A 130 12.56 48.44 9.73
CA SER A 130 13.54 49.51 9.70
C SER A 130 12.88 50.86 10.00
N SER A 131 13.10 51.39 11.20
CA SER A 131 12.88 52.83 11.44
C SER A 131 14.16 53.56 11.07
N ILE A 132 14.02 54.30 9.99
CA ILE A 132 14.95 55.15 9.25
C ILE A 132 15.64 56.17 10.17
N SER A 133 16.96 56.33 10.02
CA SER A 133 17.69 57.51 10.51
C SER A 133 17.38 58.68 9.56
N HIS A 134 16.74 59.73 10.09
CA HIS A 134 16.78 61.08 9.53
C HIS A 134 17.77 61.92 10.34
#